data_AF-A0A9E4DK66-F1
#
_entry.id   AF-A0A9E4DK66-F1
#
_cell.length_a   1.000
_cell.length_b   1.000
_cell.length_c   1.000
_cell.angle_alpha   90.00
_cell.angle_beta   90.00
_cell.angle_gamma   90.00
#
_symmetry.space_group_name_H-M   'P 1'
#
loop_
_entity.id
_entity.type
_entity.pdbx_description
1 polymer ?
#
loop_
_entity_poly.entity_id
_entity_poly.type
_entity_poly.pdbx_seq_one_letter_code
_entity_poly.pdbx_strand_id
1 'polypeptide(L)'
;MTRADDTCGRQGARATHTAALTLIMLAAILGPHPVLASDRSFCLEGQGIRAIEACRRALRNERDTLALYRALGGHLEASGNLDGAIATYREGLAAHPGDSQLTARLKISQSNRRERAWIEQRNQAQPSGGSAEARAQFTVNKIRCTTRTGDDALRACEQALSVSPDDRELQQRLAQLQASQPVAPRITEQ
;
A
#
# COMPACT_ATOMS: atom_id res chain seq x y z
N MET A 1 43.23 22.55 -87.40
CA MET A 1 44.04 22.71 -86.16
C MET A 1 43.17 23.38 -85.11
N THR A 2 43.30 22.90 -83.87
CA THR A 2 42.83 23.43 -82.56
C THR A 2 41.32 23.48 -82.24
N ARG A 3 40.85 22.46 -81.51
CA ARG A 3 39.81 22.49 -80.46
C ARG A 3 39.84 21.12 -79.76
N ALA A 4 39.75 20.95 -78.45
CA ALA A 4 39.39 21.86 -77.37
C ALA A 4 40.15 21.42 -76.11
N ASP A 5 40.57 22.41 -75.32
CA ASP A 5 41.21 22.23 -74.03
C ASP A 5 40.29 21.57 -73.00
N ASP A 6 40.88 20.61 -72.29
CA ASP A 6 40.42 20.04 -71.04
C ASP A 6 40.33 21.11 -69.95
N THR A 7 39.14 21.36 -69.40
CA THR A 7 38.96 21.79 -67.99
C THR A 7 37.50 21.63 -67.58
N CYS A 8 37.03 20.40 -67.34
CA CYS A 8 35.78 20.19 -66.61
C CYS A 8 36.06 19.66 -65.20
N GLY A 9 36.17 20.60 -64.25
CA GLY A 9 35.35 20.55 -63.04
C GLY A 9 35.59 19.40 -62.07
N ARG A 10 36.78 19.35 -61.47
CA ARG A 10 37.05 18.62 -60.22
C ARG A 10 36.33 19.31 -59.04
N GLN A 11 35.00 19.28 -58.99
CA GLN A 11 34.19 19.89 -57.92
C GLN A 11 33.00 19.03 -57.44
N GLY A 12 33.04 17.70 -57.63
CA GLY A 12 31.90 16.83 -57.28
C GLY A 12 31.89 16.23 -55.86
N ALA A 13 32.97 16.30 -55.08
CA ALA A 13 33.15 15.37 -53.95
C ALA A 13 33.15 15.99 -52.53
N ARG A 14 32.91 17.29 -52.36
CA ARG A 14 32.95 17.95 -51.04
C ARG A 14 31.60 18.40 -50.48
N ALA A 15 30.55 18.43 -51.29
CA ALA A 15 29.24 18.97 -50.89
C ALA A 15 28.33 17.97 -50.15
N THR A 16 28.62 16.67 -50.19
CA THR A 16 27.77 15.62 -49.61
C THR A 16 28.06 15.36 -48.14
N HIS A 17 29.32 15.47 -47.72
CA HIS A 17 29.73 15.20 -46.33
C HIS A 17 29.28 16.28 -45.36
N THR A 18 29.32 17.56 -45.75
CA THR A 18 28.85 18.66 -44.91
C THR A 18 27.33 18.63 -44.74
N ALA A 19 26.59 18.33 -45.81
CA ALA A 19 25.14 18.17 -45.76
C ALA A 19 24.71 16.99 -44.87
N ALA A 20 25.41 15.85 -44.99
CA ALA A 20 25.19 14.68 -44.14
C ALA A 20 25.53 14.97 -42.68
N LEU A 21 26.65 15.65 -42.40
CA LEU A 21 27.02 16.05 -41.03
C LEU A 21 26.05 17.07 -40.44
N THR A 22 25.54 18.03 -41.24
CA THR A 22 24.51 18.95 -40.76
C THR A 22 23.20 18.24 -40.48
N LEU A 23 22.80 17.24 -41.29
CA LEU A 23 21.61 16.43 -41.03
C LEU A 23 21.78 15.54 -39.81
N ILE A 24 22.96 14.93 -39.61
CA ILE A 24 23.27 14.11 -38.43
C ILE A 24 23.34 14.98 -37.17
N MET A 25 23.93 16.19 -37.24
CA MET A 25 23.96 17.15 -36.13
C MET A 25 22.56 17.70 -35.84
N LEU A 26 21.76 17.99 -36.87
CA LEU A 26 20.36 18.39 -36.71
C LEU A 26 19.51 17.26 -36.12
N ALA A 27 19.77 16.00 -36.48
CA ALA A 27 19.14 14.81 -35.90
C ALA A 27 19.75 14.35 -34.56
N ALA A 28 20.85 14.97 -34.11
CA ALA A 28 21.38 14.79 -32.76
C ALA A 28 20.88 15.90 -31.82
N ILE A 29 20.64 17.11 -32.35
CA ILE A 29 19.98 18.23 -31.67
C ILE A 29 18.46 17.96 -31.55
N LEU A 30 17.83 17.54 -32.66
CA LEU A 30 16.60 16.74 -32.67
C LEU A 30 16.99 15.27 -32.59
N GLY A 31 17.58 14.82 -31.48
CA GLY A 31 17.60 13.39 -31.16
C GLY A 31 16.20 12.77 -31.31
N PRO A 32 15.97 11.52 -30.89
CA PRO A 32 14.67 11.29 -30.28
C PRO A 32 14.57 12.34 -29.16
N HIS A 33 13.96 13.50 -29.43
CA HIS A 33 13.16 14.15 -28.44
C HIS A 33 12.40 12.96 -27.86
N PRO A 34 12.49 12.68 -26.55
CA PRO A 34 11.47 11.82 -26.00
C PRO A 34 10.20 12.45 -26.56
N VAL A 35 9.46 11.72 -27.39
CA VAL A 35 8.11 12.15 -27.77
C VAL A 35 7.50 12.24 -26.39
N LEU A 36 7.50 13.47 -25.84
CA LEU A 36 7.41 13.70 -24.41
C LEU A 36 6.07 13.09 -24.10
N ALA A 37 6.07 11.91 -23.46
CA ALA A 37 4.84 11.21 -23.18
C ALA A 37 3.96 12.24 -22.51
N SER A 38 2.87 12.62 -23.19
CA SER A 38 2.07 13.74 -22.74
C SER A 38 1.64 13.45 -21.31
N ASP A 39 1.35 14.48 -20.52
CA ASP A 39 0.87 14.25 -19.15
C ASP A 39 -0.30 13.25 -19.12
N ARG A 40 -1.12 13.23 -20.19
CA ARG A 40 -2.13 12.20 -20.46
C ARG A 40 -1.53 10.80 -20.66
N SER A 41 -0.62 10.60 -21.61
CA SER A 41 -0.02 9.28 -21.85
C SER A 41 0.69 8.75 -20.60
N PHE A 42 1.51 9.59 -19.96
CA PHE A 42 2.19 9.19 -18.72
C PHE A 42 1.22 8.94 -17.56
N CYS A 43 0.08 9.63 -17.50
CA CYS A 43 -0.98 9.31 -16.54
C CYS A 43 -1.57 7.92 -16.77
N LEU A 44 -1.85 7.56 -18.02
CA LEU A 44 -2.55 6.32 -18.36
C LEU A 44 -1.65 5.09 -18.27
N GLU A 45 -0.35 5.25 -18.58
CA GLU A 45 0.61 4.13 -18.68
C GLU A 45 1.64 4.11 -17.54
N GLY A 46 1.88 5.25 -16.91
CA GLY A 46 2.87 5.40 -15.84
C GLY A 46 2.45 4.69 -14.55
N GLN A 47 3.39 4.64 -13.61
CA GLN A 47 3.18 4.01 -12.31
C GLN A 47 3.73 4.89 -11.18
N GLY A 48 3.18 4.71 -9.98
CA GLY A 48 3.65 5.38 -8.77
C GLY A 48 3.34 6.88 -8.72
N ILE A 49 4.05 7.59 -7.84
CA ILE A 49 3.74 9.00 -7.50
C ILE A 49 3.86 9.94 -8.70
N ARG A 50 4.82 9.71 -9.60
CA ARG A 50 4.98 10.53 -10.81
C ARG A 50 3.75 10.47 -11.72
N ALA A 51 3.07 9.33 -11.79
CA ALA A 51 1.87 9.17 -12.61
C ALA A 51 0.69 9.97 -12.03
N ILE A 52 0.57 10.02 -10.69
CA ILE A 52 -0.43 10.86 -10.00
C ILE A 52 -0.27 12.33 -10.40
N GLU A 53 0.96 12.85 -10.39
CA GLU A 53 1.23 14.23 -10.77
C GLU A 53 0.90 14.50 -12.23
N ALA A 54 1.30 13.61 -13.14
CA ALA A 54 0.97 13.72 -14.55
C ALA A 54 -0.55 13.68 -14.78
N CYS A 55 -1.28 12.78 -14.11
CA CYS A 55 -2.73 12.75 -14.17
C CYS A 55 -3.36 14.07 -13.70
N ARG A 56 -2.87 14.65 -12.60
CA ARG A 56 -3.35 15.95 -12.10
C ARG A 56 -3.07 17.07 -13.09
N ARG A 57 -1.93 17.05 -13.81
CA ARG A 57 -1.63 18.01 -14.87
C ARG A 57 -2.54 17.80 -16.09
N ALA A 58 -2.69 16.55 -16.52
CA ALA A 58 -3.56 16.17 -17.63
C ALA A 58 -5.01 16.62 -17.38
N LEU A 59 -5.57 16.34 -16.20
CA LEU A 59 -6.93 16.76 -15.83
C LEU A 59 -7.11 18.28 -15.77
N ARG A 60 -6.05 19.07 -15.52
CA ARG A 60 -6.18 20.54 -15.60
C ARG A 60 -6.42 21.02 -17.02
N ASN A 61 -5.83 20.32 -18.00
CA ASN A 61 -5.93 20.65 -19.42
C ASN A 61 -7.14 19.96 -20.08
N GLU A 62 -7.52 18.78 -19.59
CA GLU A 62 -8.55 17.89 -20.16
C GLU A 62 -9.53 17.43 -19.07
N ARG A 63 -10.27 18.39 -18.50
CA ARG A 63 -11.14 18.16 -17.33
C ARG A 63 -12.24 17.12 -17.52
N ASP A 64 -12.65 16.82 -18.74
CA ASP A 64 -13.77 15.91 -19.04
C ASP A 64 -13.30 14.59 -19.68
N THR A 65 -12.24 14.00 -19.13
CA THR A 65 -11.75 12.69 -19.58
C THR A 65 -11.93 11.61 -18.53
N LEU A 66 -12.91 10.74 -18.75
CA LEU A 66 -13.20 9.56 -17.93
C LEU A 66 -11.97 8.70 -17.63
N ALA A 67 -11.14 8.44 -18.64
CA ALA A 67 -9.94 7.62 -18.51
C ALA A 67 -8.92 8.23 -17.51
N LEU A 68 -8.80 9.56 -17.46
CA LEU A 68 -7.88 10.23 -16.55
C LEU A 68 -8.37 10.17 -15.09
N TYR A 69 -9.67 10.33 -14.85
CA TYR A 69 -10.25 10.13 -13.52
C TYR A 69 -10.04 8.70 -13.01
N ARG A 70 -10.22 7.72 -13.89
CA ARG A 70 -9.99 6.31 -13.56
C ARG A 70 -8.53 6.03 -13.23
N ALA A 71 -7.61 6.51 -14.05
CA ALA A 71 -6.18 6.32 -13.87
C ALA A 71 -5.68 6.99 -12.59
N LEU A 72 -6.04 8.26 -12.37
CA LEU A 72 -5.66 8.99 -11.15
C LEU A 72 -6.17 8.29 -9.89
N GLY A 73 -7.44 7.90 -9.88
CA GLY A 73 -8.01 7.18 -8.74
C GLY A 73 -7.31 5.85 -8.50
N GLY A 74 -7.00 5.08 -9.56
CA GLY A 74 -6.27 3.82 -9.45
C GLY A 74 -4.85 3.98 -8.90
N HIS A 75 -4.12 5.01 -9.36
CA HIS A 75 -2.80 5.32 -8.81
C HIS A 75 -2.86 5.74 -7.35
N LEU A 76 -3.91 6.48 -6.96
CA LEU A 76 -4.13 6.86 -5.56
C LEU A 76 -4.47 5.64 -4.69
N GLU A 77 -5.30 4.70 -5.16
CA GLU A 77 -5.53 3.41 -4.50
C GLU A 77 -4.22 2.64 -4.29
N ALA A 78 -3.40 2.52 -5.35
CA ALA A 78 -2.13 1.81 -5.30
C ALA A 78 -1.11 2.46 -4.34
N SER A 79 -1.13 3.79 -4.22
CA SER A 79 -0.32 4.52 -3.23
C SER A 79 -0.87 4.43 -1.80
N GLY A 80 -2.03 3.80 -1.61
CA GLY A 80 -2.71 3.73 -0.32
C GLY A 80 -3.51 4.98 0.05
N ASN A 81 -3.58 6.01 -0.80
CA ASN A 81 -4.37 7.21 -0.58
C ASN A 81 -5.84 7.00 -0.99
N LEU A 82 -6.58 6.26 -0.16
CA LEU A 82 -7.98 5.92 -0.43
C LEU A 82 -8.91 7.16 -0.42
N ASP A 83 -8.64 8.15 0.43
CA ASP A 83 -9.43 9.40 0.46
C ASP A 83 -9.28 10.19 -0.84
N GLY A 84 -8.05 10.31 -1.34
CA GLY A 84 -7.78 10.94 -2.64
C GLY A 84 -8.46 10.20 -3.80
N ALA A 85 -8.42 8.86 -3.79
CA ALA A 85 -9.08 8.05 -4.82
C ALA A 85 -10.60 8.28 -4.81
N ILE A 86 -11.22 8.26 -3.63
CA ILE A 86 -12.66 8.53 -3.45
C ILE A 86 -13.03 9.92 -3.96
N ALA A 87 -12.24 10.95 -3.64
CA ALA A 87 -12.47 12.30 -4.13
C ALA A 87 -12.40 12.36 -5.66
N THR A 88 -11.36 11.75 -6.25
CA THR A 88 -11.16 11.69 -7.71
C THR A 88 -12.32 10.98 -8.42
N TYR A 89 -12.80 9.86 -7.89
CA TYR A 89 -13.93 9.15 -8.49
C TYR A 89 -15.25 9.91 -8.37
N ARG A 90 -15.45 10.68 -7.30
CA ARG A 90 -16.61 11.59 -7.17
C ARG A 90 -16.56 12.72 -8.19
N GLU A 91 -15.39 13.33 -8.40
CA GLU A 91 -15.20 14.35 -9.45
C GLU A 91 -15.48 13.76 -10.84
N GLY A 92 -14.95 12.56 -11.12
CA GLY A 92 -15.21 11.87 -12.38
C GLY A 92 -16.69 11.54 -12.59
N LEU A 93 -17.44 11.19 -11.54
CA LEU A 93 -18.89 10.96 -11.62
C LEU A 93 -19.70 12.24 -11.75
N ALA A 94 -19.17 13.37 -11.28
CA ALA A 94 -19.79 14.68 -11.52
C ALA A 94 -19.64 15.11 -12.98
N ALA A 95 -18.49 14.81 -13.60
CA ALA A 95 -18.24 15.05 -15.03
C ALA A 95 -18.96 14.03 -15.94
N HIS A 96 -18.98 12.75 -15.54
CA HIS A 96 -19.61 11.66 -16.27
C HIS A 96 -20.66 10.93 -15.41
N PRO A 97 -21.85 11.53 -15.23
CA PRO A 97 -22.93 10.91 -14.47
C PRO A 97 -23.33 9.55 -15.06
N GLY A 98 -23.48 8.55 -14.20
CA GLY A 98 -23.94 7.22 -14.60
C GLY A 98 -22.85 6.27 -15.10
N ASP A 99 -21.56 6.67 -15.09
CA ASP A 99 -20.48 5.73 -15.41
C ASP A 99 -20.41 4.60 -14.37
N SER A 100 -20.68 3.37 -14.82
CA SER A 100 -20.76 2.20 -13.96
C SER A 100 -19.39 1.81 -13.39
N GLN A 101 -18.32 2.06 -14.13
CA GLN A 101 -16.96 1.69 -13.71
C GLN A 101 -16.44 2.62 -12.61
N LEU A 102 -16.63 3.93 -12.73
CA LEU A 102 -16.35 4.89 -11.66
C LEU A 102 -17.23 4.63 -10.43
N THR A 103 -18.50 4.31 -10.63
CA THR A 103 -19.41 3.93 -9.53
C THR A 103 -18.89 2.69 -8.78
N ALA A 104 -18.45 1.67 -9.51
CA ALA A 104 -17.88 0.46 -8.93
C ALA A 104 -16.58 0.76 -8.17
N ARG A 105 -15.67 1.54 -8.77
CA ARG A 105 -14.41 1.95 -8.14
C ARG A 105 -14.65 2.74 -6.86
N LEU A 106 -15.55 3.73 -6.88
CA LEU A 106 -15.93 4.49 -5.70
C LEU A 106 -16.42 3.59 -4.55
N LYS A 107 -17.27 2.60 -4.83
CA LYS A 107 -17.76 1.65 -3.82
C LYS A 107 -16.62 0.82 -3.22
N ILE A 108 -15.71 0.32 -4.07
CA ILE A 108 -14.54 -0.47 -3.63
C ILE A 108 -13.62 0.39 -2.75
N SER A 109 -13.25 1.59 -3.19
CA SER A 109 -12.37 2.47 -2.40
C SER A 109 -13.00 2.85 -1.06
N GLN A 110 -14.32 3.08 -1.01
CA GLN A 110 -15.05 3.33 0.23
C GLN A 110 -15.05 2.11 1.16
N SER A 111 -15.21 0.90 0.62
CA SER A 111 -15.13 -0.34 1.39
C SER A 111 -13.74 -0.49 2.00
N ASN A 112 -12.69 -0.31 1.19
CA ASN A 112 -11.29 -0.39 1.64
C ASN A 112 -10.98 0.66 2.72
N ARG A 113 -11.53 1.87 2.60
CA ARG A 113 -11.36 2.94 3.59
C ARG A 113 -11.99 2.57 4.93
N ARG A 114 -13.22 2.02 4.91
CA ARG A 114 -13.91 1.56 6.11
C ARG A 114 -13.16 0.42 6.79
N GLU A 115 -12.69 -0.55 6.01
CA GLU A 115 -11.90 -1.66 6.53
C GLU A 115 -10.62 -1.16 7.20
N ARG A 116 -9.89 -0.26 6.54
CA ARG A 116 -8.68 0.34 7.14
C ARG A 116 -8.98 1.08 8.43
N ALA A 117 -10.05 1.88 8.46
CA ALA A 117 -10.45 2.61 9.66
C ALA A 117 -10.81 1.65 10.82
N TRP A 118 -11.48 0.53 10.51
CA TRP A 118 -11.81 -0.49 11.50
C TRP A 118 -10.57 -1.21 12.03
N ILE A 119 -9.62 -1.58 11.17
CA ILE A 119 -8.33 -2.16 11.58
C ILE A 119 -7.57 -1.18 12.48
N GLU A 120 -7.50 0.10 12.08
CA GLU A 120 -6.80 1.13 12.86
C GLU A 120 -7.44 1.33 14.23
N GLN A 121 -8.76 1.45 14.29
CA GLN A 121 -9.50 1.55 15.54
C GLN A 121 -9.25 0.34 16.44
N ARG A 122 -9.25 -0.87 15.87
CA ARG A 122 -8.90 -2.09 16.61
C ARG A 122 -7.47 -2.07 17.13
N ASN A 123 -6.51 -1.58 16.34
CA ASN A 123 -5.10 -1.52 16.75
C ASN A 123 -4.88 -0.50 17.88
N GLN A 124 -5.58 0.64 17.83
CA GLN A 124 -5.52 1.69 18.86
C GLN A 124 -6.23 1.28 20.14
N ALA A 125 -7.34 0.54 20.03
CA ALA A 125 -7.94 -0.17 21.15
C ALA A 125 -7.03 -1.35 21.52
N GLN A 126 -5.92 -1.05 22.20
CA GLN A 126 -5.09 -2.01 22.92
C GLN A 126 -5.99 -3.12 23.49
N PRO A 127 -5.68 -4.42 23.26
CA PRO A 127 -6.62 -5.47 23.57
C PRO A 127 -6.78 -5.56 25.09
N SER A 128 -7.87 -5.02 25.63
CA SER A 128 -8.34 -5.33 26.98
C SER A 128 -8.88 -6.77 27.07
N GLY A 129 -8.20 -7.74 26.43
CA GLY A 129 -8.68 -9.10 26.22
C GLY A 129 -8.18 -9.83 24.97
N GLY A 130 -7.01 -9.45 24.43
CA GLY A 130 -6.18 -10.30 23.58
C GLY A 130 -6.60 -10.52 22.12
N SER A 131 -5.60 -10.66 21.25
CA SER A 131 -5.75 -11.26 19.91
C SER A 131 -6.54 -12.58 19.94
N ALA A 132 -6.97 -13.10 18.80
CA ALA A 132 -7.55 -14.45 18.73
C ALA A 132 -6.65 -15.48 19.45
N GLU A 133 -5.33 -15.32 19.31
CA GLU A 133 -4.32 -16.11 20.02
C GLU A 133 -4.41 -15.97 21.54
N ALA A 134 -4.48 -14.75 22.08
CA ALA A 134 -4.55 -14.55 23.52
C ALA A 134 -5.88 -15.03 24.14
N ARG A 135 -7.00 -14.95 23.40
CA ARG A 135 -8.27 -15.56 23.83
C ARG A 135 -8.21 -17.09 23.80
N ALA A 136 -7.58 -17.67 22.78
CA ALA A 136 -7.32 -19.10 22.72
C ALA A 136 -6.42 -19.54 23.89
N GLN A 137 -5.35 -18.81 24.18
CA GLN A 137 -4.44 -19.10 25.28
C GLN A 137 -5.11 -18.97 26.65
N PHE A 138 -5.97 -17.97 26.86
CA PHE A 138 -6.81 -17.87 28.07
C PHE A 138 -7.68 -19.13 28.24
N THR A 139 -8.33 -19.58 27.17
CA THR A 139 -9.20 -20.76 27.20
C THR A 139 -8.40 -22.03 27.54
N VAL A 140 -7.23 -22.21 26.93
CA VAL A 140 -6.32 -23.33 27.23
C VAL A 140 -5.86 -23.29 28.68
N ASN A 141 -5.47 -22.12 29.18
CA ASN A 141 -5.01 -21.95 30.56
C ASN A 141 -6.13 -22.19 31.57
N LYS A 142 -7.36 -21.73 31.29
CA LYS A 142 -8.54 -22.03 32.12
C LYS A 142 -8.80 -23.53 32.22
N ILE A 143 -8.79 -24.25 31.09
CA ILE A 143 -8.95 -25.71 31.08
C ILE A 143 -7.82 -26.39 31.88
N ARG A 144 -6.57 -25.99 31.67
CA ARG A 144 -5.42 -26.58 32.40
C ARG A 144 -5.51 -26.31 33.90
N CYS A 145 -5.94 -25.13 34.32
CA CYS A 145 -6.16 -24.79 35.72
C CYS A 145 -7.19 -25.72 36.39
N THR A 146 -8.32 -25.98 35.73
CA THR A 146 -9.43 -26.77 36.31
C THR A 146 -9.26 -28.29 36.16
N THR A 147 -8.45 -28.75 35.20
CA THR A 147 -8.29 -30.19 34.90
C THR A 147 -6.96 -30.79 35.36
N ARG A 148 -5.88 -30.03 35.44
CA ARG A 148 -4.56 -30.53 35.90
C ARG A 148 -4.41 -30.43 37.42
N THR A 149 -3.33 -31.02 37.92
CA THR A 149 -2.92 -31.01 39.33
C THR A 149 -1.48 -30.48 39.45
N GLY A 150 -1.08 -30.13 40.68
CA GLY A 150 0.29 -29.67 41.00
C GLY A 150 0.67 -28.33 40.34
N ASP A 151 1.96 -28.12 40.13
CA ASP A 151 2.55 -26.87 39.63
C ASP A 151 2.07 -26.47 38.23
N ASP A 152 1.71 -27.47 37.42
CA ASP A 152 1.16 -27.26 36.09
C ASP A 152 -0.20 -26.58 36.12
N ALA A 153 -1.04 -26.94 37.09
CA ALA A 153 -2.33 -26.30 37.32
C ALA A 153 -2.15 -24.91 37.89
N LEU A 154 -1.23 -24.73 38.84
CA LEU A 154 -0.93 -23.43 39.46
C LEU A 154 -0.51 -22.38 38.43
N ARG A 155 0.50 -22.69 37.60
CA ARG A 155 0.94 -21.80 36.52
C ARG A 155 -0.20 -21.46 35.57
N ALA A 156 -1.03 -22.44 35.23
CA ALA A 156 -2.15 -22.21 34.32
C ALA A 156 -3.23 -21.30 34.94
N CYS A 157 -3.51 -21.43 36.24
CA CYS A 157 -4.43 -20.55 36.96
C CYS A 157 -3.87 -19.11 37.02
N GLU A 158 -2.59 -18.93 37.36
CA GLU A 158 -1.92 -17.62 37.40
C GLU A 158 -1.95 -16.92 36.04
N GLN A 159 -1.63 -17.64 34.97
CA GLN A 159 -1.66 -17.11 33.60
C GLN A 159 -3.08 -16.80 33.11
N ALA A 160 -4.10 -17.50 33.59
CA ALA A 160 -5.49 -17.19 33.24
C ALA A 160 -6.01 -15.98 34.03
N LEU A 161 -5.64 -15.87 35.31
CA LEU A 161 -6.03 -14.76 36.19
C LEU A 161 -5.33 -13.43 35.85
N SER A 162 -4.16 -13.46 35.20
CA SER A 162 -3.55 -12.23 34.68
C SER A 162 -4.36 -11.60 33.55
N VAL A 163 -5.20 -12.38 32.86
CA VAL A 163 -6.11 -11.92 31.80
C VAL A 163 -7.49 -11.58 32.35
N SER A 164 -8.02 -12.38 33.29
CA SER A 164 -9.31 -12.17 33.92
C SER A 164 -9.21 -12.28 35.44
N PRO A 165 -8.76 -11.21 36.14
CA PRO A 165 -8.51 -11.25 37.57
C PRO A 165 -9.74 -11.57 38.42
N ASP A 166 -10.93 -11.25 37.92
CA ASP A 166 -12.21 -11.39 38.62
C ASP A 166 -12.91 -12.75 38.39
N ASP A 167 -12.26 -13.70 37.69
CA ASP A 167 -12.83 -15.04 37.48
C ASP A 167 -12.82 -15.85 38.79
N ARG A 168 -13.98 -15.92 39.44
CA ARG A 168 -14.18 -16.60 40.74
C ARG A 168 -13.81 -18.08 40.71
N GLU A 169 -14.04 -18.78 39.61
CA GLU A 169 -13.74 -20.21 39.49
C GLU A 169 -12.22 -20.43 39.51
N LEU A 170 -11.49 -19.60 38.76
CA LEU A 170 -10.02 -19.64 38.73
C LEU A 170 -9.40 -19.25 40.08
N GLN A 171 -9.95 -18.22 40.75
CA GLN A 171 -9.51 -17.82 42.09
C GLN A 171 -9.69 -18.95 43.11
N GLN A 172 -10.85 -19.61 43.11
CA GLN A 172 -11.14 -20.75 43.99
C GLN A 172 -10.18 -21.91 43.75
N ARG A 173 -9.95 -22.24 42.48
CA ARG A 173 -9.04 -23.34 42.11
C ARG A 173 -7.61 -23.04 42.52
N LEU A 174 -7.13 -21.82 42.30
CA LEU A 174 -5.79 -21.40 42.73
C LEU A 174 -5.63 -21.52 44.25
N ALA A 175 -6.60 -21.04 45.03
CA ALA A 175 -6.58 -21.15 46.48
C ALA A 175 -6.55 -22.62 46.96
N GLN A 176 -7.32 -23.51 46.32
CA GLN A 176 -7.32 -24.94 46.62
C GLN A 176 -5.94 -25.57 46.35
N LEU A 177 -5.33 -25.26 45.21
CA LEU A 177 -4.01 -25.78 44.82
C LEU A 177 -2.91 -25.28 45.75
N GLN A 178 -2.95 -24.01 46.17
CA GLN A 178 -2.00 -23.45 47.14
C GLN A 178 -2.14 -24.08 48.53
N ALA A 179 -3.37 -24.34 48.97
CA ALA A 179 -3.63 -25.00 50.26
C ALA A 179 -3.20 -26.48 50.29
N SER A 180 -3.07 -27.12 49.13
CA SER A 180 -2.63 -28.52 49.00
C SER A 180 -1.14 -28.65 48.73
N GLN A 181 -0.39 -27.55 48.57
CA GLN A 181 1.06 -27.61 48.58
C GLN A 181 1.57 -27.89 50.00
N PRO A 182 2.55 -28.80 50.17
CA PRO A 182 3.22 -28.95 51.46
C PRO A 182 3.92 -27.63 51.78
N VAL A 183 3.47 -26.96 52.85
CA VAL A 183 4.13 -25.77 53.37
C VAL A 183 5.54 -26.20 53.77
N ALA A 184 6.55 -25.78 52.99
CA ALA A 184 7.94 -26.00 53.37
C ALA A 184 8.15 -25.38 54.76
N PRO A 185 8.68 -26.12 55.75
CA PRO A 185 8.86 -25.60 57.09
C PRO A 185 9.74 -24.35 56.99
N ARG A 186 9.27 -23.24 57.57
CA ARG A 186 10.09 -22.03 57.73
C ARG A 186 11.29 -22.44 58.57
N ILE A 187 12.45 -22.57 57.94
CA ILE A 187 13.72 -22.66 58.66
C ILE A 187 13.91 -21.25 59.25
N THR A 188 13.47 -21.07 60.49
CA THR A 188 13.87 -19.92 61.30
C THR A 188 15.33 -20.12 61.65
N GLU A 189 16.23 -19.44 60.94
CA GLU A 189 17.61 -19.28 61.40
C GLU A 189 17.59 -18.46 62.70
N GLN A 190 18.27 -19.01 63.72
CA GLN A 190 18.53 -18.38 65.02
C GLN A 190 19.61 -17.31 64.91
#